data_AF-A0A161HY66-F1
#
_entry.id   AF-A0A161HY66-F1
#
_cell.length_a   1.000
_cell.length_b   1.000
_cell.length_c   1.000
_cell.angle_alpha   90.00
_cell.angle_beta   90.00
_cell.angle_gamma   90.00
#
_symmetry.space_group_name_H-M   'P 1'
#
loop_
_entity.id
_entity.type
_entity.pdbx_description
1 polymer ?
#
loop_
_entity_poly.entity_id
_entity_poly.type
_entity_poly.pdbx_seq_one_letter_code
_entity_poly.pdbx_strand_id
1 'polypeptide(L)'
;MYSDLDNISDHKQSSDKVFVPIGTVAKEVGVEQYVLRFWESKFSQISPIKRRGRRLYGKNDIEIIKKIKHMLYDLGYTIKGAQAELKKQHSVSKVAKTNDIALAQLLENMLAMREMLTKKLNGM
;
A
#
# COMPACT_ATOMS: atom_id res chain seq x y z
N MET A 1 18.53 19.28 35.80
CA MET A 1 17.08 19.16 35.53
C MET A 1 16.87 18.53 34.16
N TYR A 2 17.31 17.28 34.00
CA TYR A 2 17.01 16.44 32.84
C TYR A 2 16.90 15.00 33.36
N SER A 3 15.72 14.69 33.90
CA SER A 3 15.24 13.34 34.10
C SER A 3 13.99 13.24 33.24
N ASP A 4 13.97 12.27 32.34
CA ASP A 4 12.92 11.25 32.26
C ASP A 4 13.12 10.50 30.94
N LEU A 5 13.88 9.41 31.09
CA LEU A 5 13.72 8.20 30.31
C LEU A 5 12.25 7.79 30.39
N ASP A 6 11.68 7.37 29.27
CA ASP A 6 10.65 6.33 29.11
C ASP A 6 9.64 6.71 28.01
N ASN A 7 9.90 6.22 26.79
CA ASN A 7 8.94 5.35 26.12
C ASN A 7 9.61 4.63 24.94
N ILE A 8 10.41 3.63 25.28
CA ILE A 8 10.77 2.55 24.36
C ILE A 8 9.66 1.52 24.48
N SER A 9 8.77 1.44 23.50
CA SER A 9 8.11 0.17 23.21
C SER A 9 7.68 0.06 21.75
N ASP A 10 8.36 -0.90 21.14
CA ASP A 10 7.81 -1.88 20.21
C ASP A 10 7.79 -1.55 18.70
N HIS A 11 8.86 -1.96 18.03
CA HIS A 11 8.74 -2.47 16.67
C HIS A 11 9.64 -3.69 16.47
N LYS A 12 9.07 -4.84 16.85
CA LYS A 12 9.33 -6.17 16.31
C LYS A 12 9.92 -6.15 14.89
N GLN A 13 11.18 -6.56 14.79
CA GLN A 13 11.85 -6.82 13.52
C GLN A 13 11.06 -7.87 12.72
N SER A 14 10.56 -7.45 11.56
CA SER A 14 9.97 -8.32 10.54
C SER A 14 10.44 -7.79 9.17
N SER A 15 11.32 -8.55 8.51
CA SER A 15 11.80 -8.42 7.12
C SER A 15 11.84 -6.99 6.52
N ASP A 16 13.03 -6.38 6.55
CA ASP A 16 13.52 -5.20 5.81
C ASP A 16 12.49 -4.37 5.02
N LYS A 17 11.71 -3.56 5.73
CA LYS A 17 11.07 -2.39 5.12
C LYS A 17 12.14 -1.33 4.87
N VAL A 18 12.61 -1.25 3.63
CA VAL A 18 13.50 -0.16 3.18
C VAL A 18 12.69 1.14 3.12
N PHE A 19 13.17 2.15 3.83
CA PHE A 19 12.59 3.49 3.79
C PHE A 19 13.58 4.49 3.18
N VAL A 20 13.08 5.33 2.28
CA VAL A 20 13.90 6.23 1.45
C VAL A 20 13.65 7.69 1.84
N PRO A 21 14.69 8.52 2.07
CA PRO A 21 14.51 9.93 2.40
C PRO A 21 13.91 10.74 1.24
N ILE A 22 13.16 11.81 1.58
CA ILE A 22 12.52 12.72 0.60
C ILE A 22 13.44 13.20 -0.52
N GLY A 23 14.71 13.52 -0.21
CA GLY A 23 15.67 14.00 -1.19
C GLY A 23 16.01 12.94 -2.25
N THR A 24 16.08 11.66 -1.87
CA THR A 24 16.34 10.56 -2.80
C THR A 24 15.10 10.27 -3.65
N VAL A 25 13.91 10.24 -3.03
CA VAL A 25 12.65 10.01 -3.76
C VAL A 25 12.38 11.13 -4.77
N ALA A 26 12.62 12.39 -4.39
CA ALA A 26 12.49 13.55 -5.26
C ALA A 26 13.36 13.41 -6.52
N LYS A 27 14.63 13.02 -6.34
CA LYS A 27 15.56 12.78 -7.46
C LYS A 27 15.12 11.61 -8.34
N GLU A 28 14.73 10.49 -7.75
CA GLU A 28 14.28 9.30 -8.48
C GLU A 28 13.03 9.58 -9.32
N VAL A 29 12.07 10.31 -8.75
CA VAL A 29 10.80 10.66 -9.39
C VAL A 29 10.98 11.83 -10.36
N GLY A 30 12.02 12.65 -10.22
CA GLY A 30 12.28 13.82 -11.05
C GLY A 30 11.34 14.98 -10.73
N VAL A 31 11.11 15.24 -9.45
CA VAL A 31 10.32 16.39 -8.96
C VAL A 31 11.02 17.04 -7.76
N GLU A 32 10.69 18.30 -7.49
CA GLU A 32 11.26 19.00 -6.34
C GLU A 32 10.72 18.48 -5.00
N GLN A 33 11.52 18.58 -3.93
CA GLN A 33 11.12 18.09 -2.60
C GLN A 33 9.84 18.78 -2.09
N TYR A 34 9.64 20.06 -2.39
CA TYR A 34 8.43 20.77 -1.97
C TYR A 34 7.18 20.27 -2.72
N VAL A 35 7.32 19.74 -3.93
CA VAL A 35 6.23 19.11 -4.68
C VAL A 35 5.78 17.84 -3.97
N LEU A 36 6.71 17.01 -3.49
CA LEU A 36 6.36 15.82 -2.69
C LEU A 36 5.66 16.20 -1.39
N ARG A 37 6.13 17.24 -0.69
CA ARG A 37 5.45 17.76 0.52
C ARG A 37 4.05 18.26 0.22
N PHE A 38 3.88 18.92 -0.92
CA PHE A 38 2.57 19.36 -1.38
C PHE A 38 1.66 18.17 -1.68
N TRP A 39 2.16 17.15 -2.37
CA TRP A 39 1.40 15.94 -2.68
C TRP A 39 0.98 15.16 -1.42
N GLU A 40 1.82 15.07 -0.39
CA GLU A 40 1.41 14.51 0.90
C GLU A 40 0.15 15.17 1.46
N SER A 41 0.00 16.50 1.27
CA SER A 41 -1.19 17.23 1.73
C SER A 41 -2.44 16.98 0.89
N LYS A 42 -2.28 16.47 -0.34
CA LYS A 42 -3.38 16.25 -1.30
C LYS A 42 -3.75 14.79 -1.44
N PHE A 43 -2.83 13.86 -1.24
CA PHE A 43 -3.05 12.44 -1.48
C PHE A 43 -2.79 11.67 -0.18
N SER A 44 -3.86 11.30 0.52
CA SER A 44 -3.78 10.57 1.80
C SER A 44 -3.17 9.18 1.68
N GLN A 45 -3.08 8.65 0.46
CA GLN A 45 -2.40 7.40 0.16
C GLN A 45 -0.87 7.50 0.29
N ILE A 46 -0.30 8.71 0.25
CA ILE A 46 1.11 8.97 0.54
C ILE A 46 1.23 9.24 2.05
N SER A 47 1.86 8.33 2.80
CA SER A 47 1.95 8.42 4.25
C SER A 47 3.37 8.14 4.75
N PRO A 48 4.32 9.07 4.50
CA PRO A 48 5.71 8.90 4.91
C PRO A 48 5.84 8.91 6.43
N ILE A 49 6.74 8.06 6.94
CA ILE A 49 7.08 8.04 8.36
C ILE A 49 7.94 9.28 8.67
N LYS A 50 7.59 9.97 9.75
CA LYS A 50 8.41 11.06 10.30
C LYS A 50 9.39 10.48 11.32
N ARG A 51 10.70 10.61 11.08
CA ARG A 51 11.76 10.25 12.04
C ARG A 51 12.80 11.37 12.12
N ARG A 52 13.04 11.89 13.32
CA ARG A 52 14.00 13.00 13.59
C ARG A 52 13.83 14.19 12.62
N GLY A 53 12.58 14.60 12.38
CA GLY A 53 12.23 15.69 11.45
C GLY A 53 12.32 15.34 9.95
N ARG A 54 12.81 14.15 9.59
CA ARG A 54 12.92 13.67 8.20
C ARG A 54 11.72 12.83 7.82
N ARG A 55 11.31 12.93 6.55
CA ARG A 55 10.28 12.09 5.93
C ARG A 55 10.94 10.93 5.22
N LEU A 56 10.45 9.73 5.52
CA LEU A 56 10.93 8.49 4.95
C LEU A 56 9.76 7.78 4.28
N TYR A 57 9.90 7.51 2.99
CA TYR A 57 8.87 6.89 2.16
C TYR A 57 9.14 5.39 2.06
N GLY A 58 8.10 4.58 2.23
CA GLY A 58 8.17 3.17 1.92
C GLY A 58 8.00 2.90 0.42
N LYS A 59 8.19 1.65 0.01
CA LYS A 59 7.98 1.20 -1.37
C LYS A 59 6.60 1.59 -1.92
N ASN A 60 5.54 1.37 -1.13
CA ASN A 60 4.16 1.70 -1.56
C ASN A 60 3.97 3.20 -1.79
N ASP A 61 4.53 4.05 -0.92
CA ASP A 61 4.45 5.50 -1.11
C ASP A 61 5.10 5.92 -2.44
N ILE A 62 6.27 5.34 -2.75
CA ILE A 62 7.02 5.64 -3.98
C ILE A 62 6.23 5.19 -5.21
N GLU A 63 5.60 4.03 -5.18
CA GLU A 63 4.73 3.55 -6.26
C GLU A 63 3.53 4.49 -6.50
N ILE A 64 2.91 4.96 -5.41
CA ILE A 64 1.79 5.91 -5.49
C ILE A 64 2.26 7.26 -6.03
N ILE A 65 3.42 7.75 -5.58
CA ILE A 65 4.04 8.99 -6.06
C ILE A 65 4.30 8.91 -7.57
N LYS A 66 4.84 7.80 -8.07
CA LYS A 66 5.08 7.60 -9.51
C LYS A 66 3.78 7.64 -10.32
N LYS A 67 2.71 7.00 -9.82
CA LYS A 67 1.38 7.06 -10.43
C LYS A 67 0.82 8.49 -10.46
N ILE A 68 0.94 9.21 -9.34
CA ILE A 68 0.50 10.61 -9.25
C ILE A 68 1.26 11.48 -10.25
N LYS A 69 2.59 11.34 -10.34
CA LYS A 69 3.38 12.04 -11.35
C LYS A 69 2.84 11.78 -12.75
N HIS A 70 2.66 10.52 -13.12
CA HIS A 70 2.15 10.15 -14.44
C HIS A 70 0.79 10.80 -14.73
N MET A 71 -0.16 10.73 -13.79
CA MET A 71 -1.47 11.35 -13.96
C MET A 71 -1.37 12.87 -14.14
N LEU A 72 -0.56 13.56 -13.33
CA LEU A 72 -0.49 15.02 -13.34
C LEU A 72 0.31 15.57 -14.52
N TYR A 73 1.44 14.95 -14.86
CA TYR A 73 2.39 15.48 -15.85
C TYR A 73 2.17 14.91 -17.25
N ASP A 74 1.91 13.60 -17.34
CA ASP A 74 1.83 12.93 -18.64
C ASP A 74 0.39 12.90 -19.16
N LEU A 75 -0.57 12.72 -18.26
CA LEU A 75 -1.99 12.64 -18.60
C LEU A 75 -2.77 13.95 -18.39
N GLY A 76 -2.15 14.98 -17.80
CA GLY A 76 -2.76 16.29 -17.61
C GLY A 76 -3.92 16.34 -16.62
N TYR A 77 -4.01 15.39 -15.68
CA TYR A 77 -5.06 15.38 -14.67
C TYR A 77 -4.91 16.59 -13.73
N THR A 78 -6.03 17.13 -13.29
CA THR A 78 -6.05 18.00 -12.11
C THR A 78 -5.85 17.19 -10.84
N ILE A 79 -5.45 17.84 -9.73
CA ILE A 79 -5.33 17.18 -8.42
C ILE A 79 -6.63 16.44 -8.03
N LYS A 80 -7.79 17.07 -8.24
CA LYS A 80 -9.09 16.46 -7.94
C LYS A 80 -9.37 15.24 -8.83
N GLY A 81 -9.02 15.32 -10.12
CA GLY A 81 -9.15 14.20 -11.05
C GLY A 81 -8.28 13.01 -10.63
N ALA A 82 -7.01 13.24 -10.31
CA ALA A 82 -6.09 12.21 -9.86
C ALA A 82 -6.54 11.56 -8.53
N GLN A 83 -7.10 12.34 -7.60
CA GLN A 83 -7.68 11.81 -6.35
C GLN A 83 -8.87 10.88 -6.62
N ALA A 84 -9.76 11.26 -7.54
CA ALA A 84 -10.92 10.46 -7.92
C ALA A 84 -10.50 9.13 -8.56
N GLU A 85 -9.51 9.19 -9.48
CA GLU A 85 -8.99 8.01 -10.16
C GLU A 85 -8.32 7.03 -9.18
N LEU A 86 -7.49 7.52 -8.25
CA LEU A 86 -6.88 6.67 -7.22
C LEU A 86 -7.93 5.97 -6.34
N LYS A 87 -9.01 6.67 -5.95
CA LYS A 87 -10.09 6.07 -5.17
C LYS A 87 -10.80 4.95 -5.95
N LYS A 88 -11.05 5.16 -7.23
CA LYS A 88 -11.66 4.17 -8.12
C LYS A 88 -10.77 2.92 -8.27
N GLN A 89 -9.47 3.09 -8.45
CA GLN A 89 -8.55 1.95 -8.55
C GLN A 89 -8.46 1.16 -7.24
N HIS A 90 -8.53 1.84 -6.09
CA HIS A 90 -8.57 1.17 -4.79
C HIS A 90 -9.86 0.35 -4.58
N SER A 91 -11.02 0.84 -5.03
CA SER A 91 -12.27 0.07 -4.91
C SER A 91 -12.26 -1.16 -5.81
N VAL A 92 -11.83 -1.03 -7.07
CA VAL A 92 -11.71 -2.16 -8.01
C VAL A 92 -10.74 -3.22 -7.48
N SER A 93 -9.58 -2.80 -6.98
CA SER A 93 -8.58 -3.73 -6.42
C SER A 93 -9.10 -4.47 -5.19
N LYS A 94 -9.93 -3.83 -4.37
CA LYS A 94 -10.54 -4.45 -3.20
C LYS A 94 -11.56 -5.51 -3.61
N VAL A 95 -12.40 -5.21 -4.60
CA VAL A 95 -13.42 -6.13 -5.14
C VAL A 95 -12.76 -7.35 -5.81
N ALA A 96 -11.70 -7.15 -6.59
CA ALA A 96 -10.96 -8.25 -7.20
C ALA A 96 -10.39 -9.21 -6.14
N LYS A 97 -9.70 -8.68 -5.12
CA LYS A 97 -9.15 -9.50 -4.03
C LYS A 97 -10.21 -10.27 -3.26
N THR A 98 -11.38 -9.66 -2.98
CA THR A 98 -12.47 -10.37 -2.31
C THR A 98 -13.00 -11.52 -3.14
N ASN A 99 -13.07 -11.35 -4.46
CA ASN A 99 -13.52 -12.41 -5.37
C ASN A 99 -12.49 -13.55 -5.40
N ASP A 100 -11.19 -13.25 -5.48
CA ASP A 100 -10.14 -14.27 -5.48
C ASP A 100 -10.19 -15.15 -4.22
N ILE A 101 -10.39 -14.54 -3.05
CA ILE A 101 -10.55 -15.26 -1.78
C ILE A 101 -11.82 -16.12 -1.80
N ALA A 102 -12.94 -15.60 -2.30
CA ALA A 102 -14.18 -16.34 -2.39
C ALA A 102 -14.08 -17.54 -3.35
N LEU A 103 -13.38 -17.38 -4.48
CA LEU A 103 -13.09 -18.45 -5.42
C LEU A 103 -12.20 -19.53 -4.79
N ALA A 104 -11.14 -19.15 -4.07
CA ALA A 104 -10.29 -20.09 -3.36
C ALA A 104 -11.10 -20.89 -2.32
N GLN A 105 -11.97 -20.23 -1.55
CA GLN A 105 -12.82 -20.89 -0.57
C GLN A 105 -13.82 -21.85 -1.23
N LEU A 106 -14.40 -21.47 -2.37
CA LEU A 106 -15.31 -22.33 -3.11
C LEU A 106 -14.60 -23.59 -3.62
N LEU A 107 -13.38 -23.45 -4.15
CA LEU A 107 -12.56 -24.59 -4.58
C LEU A 107 -12.25 -25.55 -3.42
N GLU A 108 -11.86 -25.00 -2.27
CA GLU A 108 -11.61 -25.79 -1.06
C GLU A 108 -12.86 -26.56 -0.61
N ASN A 109 -14.02 -25.90 -0.60
CA ASN A 109 -15.30 -26.53 -0.25
C ASN A 109 -15.67 -27.67 -1.23
N MET A 110 -15.46 -27.47 -2.54
CA MET A 110 -15.76 -28.49 -3.55
C MET A 110 -14.82 -29.69 -3.44
N LEU A 111 -13.54 -29.47 -3.14
CA LEU A 111 -12.58 -30.55 -2.91
C LEU A 111 -12.94 -31.37 -1.66
N ALA A 112 -13.28 -30.71 -0.56
CA ALA A 112 -13.74 -31.37 0.66
C ALA A 112 -15.00 -32.22 0.41
N MET A 113 -15.95 -31.69 -0.38
CA MET A 113 -17.16 -32.41 -0.77
C MET A 113 -16.85 -33.64 -1.61
N ARG A 114 -15.95 -33.52 -2.60
CA ARG A 114 -15.48 -34.66 -3.41
C ARG A 114 -14.86 -35.74 -2.53
N GLU A 115 -13.97 -35.38 -1.61
CA GLU A 115 -13.33 -36.34 -0.70
C GLU A 115 -14.35 -37.06 0.18
N MET A 116 -15.31 -36.33 0.77
CA MET A 116 -16.39 -36.95 1.55
C MET A 116 -17.19 -37.96 0.73
N LEU A 117 -17.55 -37.63 -0.51
CA LEU A 117 -18.30 -38.52 -1.39
C LEU A 117 -17.49 -39.76 -1.75
N THR A 118 -16.21 -39.61 -2.09
CA THR A 118 -15.32 -40.74 -2.40
C THR A 118 -15.09 -41.66 -1.21
N LYS A 119 -14.91 -41.11 0.00
CA LYS A 119 -14.78 -41.90 1.23
C LYS A 119 -16.05 -42.67 1.54
N LYS A 120 -17.22 -42.06 1.30
CA LYS A 120 -18.53 -42.71 1.51
C LYS A 120 -18.79 -43.84 0.51
N LEU A 121 -18.30 -43.71 -0.73
CA LEU A 121 -18.42 -44.72 -1.77
C LEU A 121 -17.46 -45.91 -1.58
N ASN A 122 -16.24 -45.67 -1.09
CA ASN A 122 -15.25 -46.74 -0.83
C ASN A 122 -15.43 -47.45 0.52
N GLY A 123 -16.35 -46.96 1.36
CA GLY A 123 -16.73 -47.58 2.64
C GLY A 123 -18.00 -48.43 2.57
N MET A 124 -18.60 -48.57 1.39
CA MET A 124 -19.64 -49.55 1.03
C MET A 124 -19.00 -50.68 0.23
#